data_AF-A0A174RYI9-F1
#
_entry.id   AF-A0A174RYI9-F1
#
_cell.length_a   1.000
_cell.length_b   1.000
_cell.length_c   1.000
_cell.angle_alpha   90.00
_cell.angle_beta   90.00
_cell.angle_gamma   90.00
#
_symmetry.space_group_name_H-M   'P 1'
#
loop_
_entity.id
_entity.type
_entity.pdbx_description
1 polymer ?
#
loop_
_entity_poly.entity_id
_entity_poly.type
_entity_poly.pdbx_seq_one_letter_code
_entity_poly.pdbx_strand_id
1 'polypeptide(L)'
;MFQSDFGIIADYFVKRRKGYKTIENHKPIKHADEMLKFIRIFAEDERFLKLNLEKDKKGAITMCTILDAVEGRGIEKGITQGETLKLIMLVQKKARKGDSIAKIADDLVEDEIVISPIYKMVKEYPEDTERDIYQRLN
;
A
#
# COMPACT_ATOMS: atom_id res chain seq x y z
N MET A 1 -11.53 -37.74 -1.61
CA MET A 1 -10.57 -37.40 -0.52
C MET A 1 -10.25 -35.91 -0.65
N PHE A 2 -10.41 -35.12 0.42
CA PHE A 2 -10.05 -33.70 0.41
C PHE A 2 -8.52 -33.58 0.34
N GLN A 3 -8.00 -32.86 -0.64
CA GLN A 3 -6.58 -32.56 -0.76
C GLN A 3 -6.40 -31.06 -0.51
N SER A 4 -5.83 -30.74 0.64
CA SER A 4 -5.65 -29.34 1.06
C SER A 4 -4.42 -28.69 0.41
N ASP A 5 -4.54 -27.41 0.13
CA ASP A 5 -3.42 -26.56 -0.31
C ASP A 5 -2.50 -26.12 0.86
N PHE A 6 -2.81 -26.44 2.12
CA PHE A 6 -1.99 -26.03 3.28
C PHE A 6 -0.53 -26.53 3.20
N GLY A 7 -0.27 -27.65 2.53
CA GLY A 7 1.08 -28.13 2.28
C GLY A 7 1.95 -27.15 1.47
N ILE A 8 1.33 -26.35 0.59
CA ILE A 8 2.02 -25.32 -0.21
C ILE A 8 2.52 -24.19 0.71
N ILE A 9 1.68 -23.73 1.63
CA ILE A 9 2.06 -22.72 2.63
C ILE A 9 3.09 -23.26 3.61
N ALA A 10 2.91 -24.49 4.10
CA ALA A 10 3.83 -25.08 5.06
C ALA A 10 5.25 -25.20 4.46
N ASP A 11 5.35 -25.63 3.20
CA ASP A 11 6.61 -25.66 2.47
C ASP A 11 7.24 -24.25 2.34
N TYR A 12 6.43 -23.25 1.99
CA TYR A 12 6.89 -21.85 1.95
C TYR A 12 7.47 -21.40 3.29
N PHE A 13 6.78 -21.63 4.41
CA PHE A 13 7.27 -21.26 5.74
C PHE A 13 8.52 -22.03 6.14
N VAL A 14 8.61 -23.33 5.83
CA VAL A 14 9.82 -24.12 6.08
C VAL A 14 11.01 -23.55 5.33
N LYS A 15 10.83 -23.20 4.05
CA LYS A 15 11.88 -22.56 3.24
C LYS A 15 12.27 -21.18 3.77
N ARG A 16 11.30 -20.34 4.17
CA ARG A 16 11.59 -19.05 4.82
C ARG A 16 12.41 -19.22 6.10
N ARG A 17 12.00 -20.12 6.99
CA ARG A 17 12.72 -20.43 8.23
C ARG A 17 14.15 -20.91 7.98
N LYS A 18 14.37 -21.64 6.90
CA LYS A 18 15.71 -22.11 6.48
C LYS A 18 16.55 -21.03 5.77
N GLY A 19 16.04 -19.81 5.61
CA GLY A 19 16.79 -18.68 5.03
C GLY A 19 16.81 -18.62 3.51
N TYR A 20 15.91 -19.33 2.82
CA TYR A 20 15.78 -19.20 1.36
C TYR A 20 15.29 -17.80 0.99
N LYS A 21 16.06 -17.09 0.16
CA LYS A 21 15.77 -15.71 -0.26
C LYS A 21 14.65 -15.67 -1.30
N THR A 22 14.78 -16.51 -2.33
CA THR A 22 13.79 -16.75 -3.37
C THR A 22 13.13 -18.10 -3.15
N ILE A 23 11.80 -18.10 -3.10
CA ILE A 23 10.99 -19.32 -2.94
C ILE A 23 10.04 -19.37 -4.11
N GLU A 24 10.47 -20.05 -5.17
CA GLU A 24 9.62 -20.31 -6.32
C GLU A 24 8.68 -21.47 -5.98
N ASN A 25 7.37 -21.21 -6.13
CA ASN A 25 6.36 -22.24 -6.02
C ASN A 25 5.21 -21.92 -6.97
N HIS A 26 5.22 -22.63 -8.10
CA HIS A 26 4.24 -22.52 -9.17
C HIS A 26 3.10 -23.54 -9.04
N LYS A 27 2.99 -24.26 -7.91
CA LYS A 27 1.86 -25.18 -7.70
C LYS A 27 0.58 -24.37 -7.60
N PRO A 28 -0.45 -24.70 -8.41
CA PRO A 28 -1.77 -24.10 -8.30
C PRO A 28 -2.34 -24.26 -6.89
N ILE A 29 -2.86 -23.18 -6.34
CA ILE A 29 -3.62 -23.11 -5.10
C ILE A 29 -5.09 -23.03 -5.49
N LYS A 30 -5.87 -24.06 -5.16
CA LYS A 30 -7.30 -24.14 -5.49
C LYS A 30 -8.16 -23.31 -4.54
N HIS A 31 -7.75 -23.25 -3.27
CA HIS A 31 -8.49 -22.64 -2.16
C HIS A 31 -7.75 -21.42 -1.59
N ALA A 32 -7.35 -20.50 -2.48
CA ALA A 32 -6.53 -19.34 -2.09
C ALA A 32 -7.25 -18.38 -1.13
N ASP A 33 -8.57 -18.22 -1.27
CA ASP A 33 -9.38 -17.37 -0.40
C ASP A 33 -9.48 -17.94 1.03
N GLU A 34 -9.78 -19.23 1.17
CA GLU A 34 -9.81 -19.92 2.46
C GLU A 34 -8.45 -19.87 3.14
N MET A 35 -7.39 -19.99 2.35
CA MET A 35 -6.02 -19.88 2.81
C MET A 35 -5.68 -18.47 3.33
N LEU A 36 -6.06 -17.41 2.61
CA LEU A 36 -5.88 -16.03 3.06
C LEU A 36 -6.72 -15.72 4.32
N LYS A 37 -7.95 -16.23 4.39
CA LYS A 37 -8.81 -16.12 5.59
C LYS A 37 -8.20 -16.81 6.79
N PHE A 38 -7.59 -17.98 6.59
CA PHE A 38 -6.85 -18.67 7.64
C PHE A 38 -5.65 -17.85 8.12
N ILE A 39 -4.80 -17.35 7.21
CA ILE A 39 -3.65 -16.51 7.60
C ILE A 39 -4.11 -15.26 8.33
N ARG A 40 -5.19 -14.59 7.88
CA ARG A 40 -5.76 -13.45 8.57
C ARG A 40 -6.05 -13.76 10.04
N ILE A 41 -6.74 -14.87 10.31
CA ILE A 41 -7.10 -15.28 11.67
C ILE A 41 -5.84 -15.61 12.47
N PHE A 42 -4.92 -16.36 11.86
CA PHE A 42 -3.69 -16.81 12.53
C PHE A 42 -2.71 -15.67 12.86
N ALA A 43 -2.59 -14.68 11.97
CA ALA A 43 -1.69 -13.53 12.11
C ALA A 43 -2.38 -12.29 12.67
N GLU A 44 -3.69 -12.35 12.91
CA GLU A 44 -4.54 -11.22 13.30
C GLU A 44 -4.36 -9.97 12.40
N ASP A 45 -4.19 -10.19 11.08
CA ASP A 45 -3.87 -9.14 10.11
C ASP A 45 -4.87 -9.08 8.95
N GLU A 46 -5.74 -8.08 8.97
CA GLU A 46 -6.77 -7.83 7.94
C GLU A 46 -6.19 -7.47 6.56
N ARG A 47 -4.88 -7.17 6.45
CA ARG A 47 -4.26 -6.84 5.16
C ARG A 47 -4.31 -8.01 4.18
N PHE A 48 -4.39 -9.26 4.63
CA PHE A 48 -4.45 -10.45 3.78
C PHE A 48 -5.75 -10.54 2.97
N LEU A 49 -6.88 -10.02 3.46
CA LEU A 49 -8.14 -10.00 2.70
C LEU A 49 -8.22 -8.88 1.66
N LYS A 50 -7.32 -7.90 1.75
CA LYS A 50 -7.26 -6.76 0.83
C LYS A 50 -6.38 -7.04 -0.39
N LEU A 51 -5.91 -8.28 -0.56
CA LEU A 51 -5.12 -8.69 -1.72
C LEU A 51 -6.06 -8.96 -2.89
N ASN A 52 -5.82 -8.29 -4.01
CA ASN A 52 -6.56 -8.54 -5.24
C ASN A 52 -5.77 -9.51 -6.13
N LEU A 53 -5.99 -10.81 -5.92
CA LEU A 53 -5.29 -11.86 -6.66
C LEU A 53 -5.74 -11.96 -8.13
N GLU A 54 -6.84 -11.33 -8.52
CA GLU A 54 -7.34 -11.34 -9.89
C GLU A 54 -6.56 -10.39 -10.80
N LYS A 55 -6.11 -9.23 -10.27
CA LYS A 55 -5.27 -8.27 -11.03
C LYS A 55 -3.95 -8.89 -11.48
N ASP A 56 -3.35 -9.72 -10.64
CA ASP A 56 -2.05 -10.35 -10.88
C ASP A 56 -2.15 -11.76 -11.49
N LYS A 57 -3.38 -12.18 -11.83
CA LYS A 57 -3.67 -13.51 -12.36
C LYS A 57 -3.26 -13.64 -13.82
N LYS A 58 -2.06 -14.16 -14.06
CA LYS A 58 -1.59 -14.60 -15.38
C LYS A 58 -1.89 -16.08 -15.69
N GLY A 59 -2.64 -16.76 -14.82
CA GLY A 59 -2.90 -18.20 -14.88
C GLY A 59 -3.56 -18.73 -13.60
N ALA A 60 -3.17 -19.92 -13.15
CA ALA A 60 -3.60 -20.40 -11.84
C ALA A 60 -3.00 -19.54 -10.71
N ILE A 61 -3.74 -19.38 -9.61
CA ILE A 61 -3.22 -18.70 -8.42
C ILE A 61 -2.13 -19.59 -7.81
N THR A 62 -0.97 -19.02 -7.54
CA THR A 62 0.17 -19.71 -6.92
C THR A 62 0.70 -18.89 -5.74
N MET A 63 1.68 -19.42 -5.01
CA MET A 63 2.36 -18.64 -3.97
C MET A 63 3.05 -17.39 -4.56
N CYS A 64 3.65 -17.50 -5.76
CA CYS A 64 4.23 -16.36 -6.46
C CYS A 64 3.18 -15.28 -6.72
N THR A 65 2.00 -15.66 -7.21
CA THR A 65 0.87 -14.71 -7.44
C THR A 65 0.49 -13.96 -6.17
N ILE A 66 0.48 -14.63 -5.01
CA ILE A 66 0.16 -13.99 -3.72
C ILE A 66 1.27 -13.02 -3.30
N LEU A 67 2.54 -13.40 -3.47
CA LEU A 67 3.68 -12.54 -3.14
C LEU A 67 3.72 -11.30 -4.06
N ASP A 68 3.52 -11.49 -5.36
CA ASP A 68 3.44 -10.40 -6.34
C ASP A 68 2.32 -9.42 -5.99
N ALA A 69 1.14 -9.92 -5.59
CA ALA A 69 0.03 -9.07 -5.15
C ALA A 69 0.35 -8.28 -3.86
N VAL A 70 1.10 -8.88 -2.93
CA VAL A 70 1.57 -8.19 -1.71
C VAL A 70 2.57 -7.08 -2.07
N GLU A 71 3.55 -7.37 -2.92
CA GLU A 71 4.56 -6.42 -3.38
C GLU A 71 3.94 -5.29 -4.20
N GLY A 72 3.09 -5.62 -5.17
CA GLY A 72 2.38 -4.68 -6.03
C GLY A 72 1.53 -3.71 -5.22
N ARG A 73 0.78 -4.20 -4.23
CA ARG A 73 0.03 -3.33 -3.30
C ARG A 73 0.95 -2.44 -2.47
N GLY A 74 2.12 -2.94 -2.06
CA GLY A 74 3.13 -2.14 -1.37
C GLY A 74 3.65 -1.00 -2.24
N ILE A 75 3.95 -1.28 -3.50
CA ILE A 75 4.39 -0.30 -4.50
C ILE A 75 3.30 0.75 -4.75
N GLU A 76 2.06 0.33 -5.00
CA GLU A 76 0.93 1.23 -5.24
C GLU A 76 0.73 2.20 -4.07
N LYS A 77 0.73 1.68 -2.83
CA LYS A 77 0.69 2.53 -1.63
C LYS A 77 1.88 3.49 -1.54
N GLY A 78 3.08 3.02 -1.85
CA GLY A 78 4.29 3.84 -1.82
C GLY A 78 4.25 4.98 -2.84
N ILE A 79 3.73 4.73 -4.05
CA ILE A 79 3.53 5.75 -5.09
C ILE A 79 2.53 6.80 -4.61
N THR A 80 1.34 6.39 -4.17
CA THR A 80 0.31 7.33 -3.68
C THR A 80 0.83 8.15 -2.49
N GLN A 81 1.55 7.53 -1.54
CA GLN A 81 2.19 8.24 -0.43
C GLN A 81 3.21 9.27 -0.92
N GLY A 82 4.05 8.90 -1.89
CA GLY A 82 5.05 9.79 -2.48
C GLY A 82 4.44 10.98 -3.21
N GLU A 83 3.36 10.77 -3.95
CA GLU A 83 2.61 11.82 -4.65
C GLU A 83 2.01 12.82 -3.65
N THR A 84 1.34 12.33 -2.61
CA THR A 84 0.77 13.18 -1.56
C THR A 84 1.85 13.97 -0.81
N LEU A 85 2.97 13.33 -0.45
CA LEU A 85 4.10 14.02 0.21
C LEU A 85 4.68 15.12 -0.69
N LYS A 86 4.80 14.86 -2.00
CA LYS A 86 5.25 15.87 -2.96
C LYS A 86 4.27 17.04 -3.03
N LEU A 87 2.97 16.78 -3.04
CA LEU A 87 1.94 17.81 -3.03
C LEU A 87 2.03 18.67 -1.76
N ILE A 88 2.13 18.04 -0.58
CA ILE A 88 2.32 18.72 0.71
C ILE A 88 3.55 19.63 0.68
N MET A 89 4.69 19.13 0.20
CA MET A 89 5.92 19.92 0.07
C MET A 89 5.70 21.19 -0.76
N LEU A 90 4.99 21.09 -1.89
CA LEU A 90 4.74 22.21 -2.80
C LEU A 90 3.80 23.24 -2.18
N VAL A 91 2.70 22.78 -1.56
CA VAL A 91 1.76 23.64 -0.83
C VAL A 91 2.48 24.36 0.31
N GLN A 92 3.32 23.65 1.08
CA GLN A 92 4.08 24.23 2.19
C GLN A 92 5.03 25.34 1.73
N LYS A 93 5.77 25.12 0.63
CA LYS A 93 6.65 26.13 0.03
C LYS A 93 5.88 27.37 -0.45
N LYS A 94 4.73 27.19 -1.10
CA LYS A 94 3.91 28.30 -1.61
C LYS A 94 3.17 29.06 -0.50
N ALA A 95 2.66 28.36 0.50
CA ALA A 95 2.02 28.96 1.68
C ALA A 95 3.01 29.82 2.50
N ARG A 96 4.28 29.41 2.59
CA ARG A 96 5.37 30.20 3.19
C ARG A 96 5.70 31.47 2.40
N LYS A 97 5.49 31.47 1.09
CA LYS A 97 5.59 32.67 0.23
C LYS A 97 4.37 33.59 0.33
N GLY A 98 3.33 33.17 1.06
CA GLY A 98 2.09 33.94 1.21
C GLY A 98 1.08 33.74 0.09
N ASP A 99 1.26 32.72 -0.77
CA ASP A 99 0.28 32.42 -1.82
C ASP A 99 -1.07 32.01 -1.22
N SER A 100 -2.17 32.43 -1.86
CA SER A 100 -3.53 32.05 -1.48
C SER A 100 -3.86 30.63 -1.95
N ILE A 101 -4.89 30.01 -1.36
CA ILE A 101 -5.35 28.66 -1.77
C ILE A 101 -5.68 28.61 -3.27
N ALA A 102 -6.45 29.60 -3.77
CA ALA A 102 -6.81 29.69 -5.19
C ALA A 102 -5.58 29.74 -6.11
N LYS A 103 -4.57 30.54 -5.76
CA LYS A 103 -3.33 30.63 -6.54
C LYS A 103 -2.54 29.31 -6.51
N ILE A 104 -2.47 28.65 -5.36
CA ILE A 104 -1.76 27.37 -5.22
C ILE A 104 -2.46 26.27 -6.04
N ALA A 105 -3.79 26.23 -5.99
CA ALA A 105 -4.61 25.31 -6.77
C ALA A 105 -4.36 25.49 -8.28
N ASP A 106 -4.41 26.74 -8.76
CA ASP A 106 -4.11 27.08 -10.16
C ASP A 106 -2.66 26.70 -10.55
N ASP A 107 -1.66 27.09 -9.75
CA ASP A 107 -0.25 26.82 -10.01
C ASP A 107 0.10 25.32 -10.04
N LEU A 108 -0.62 24.51 -9.26
CA LEU A 108 -0.40 23.07 -9.14
C LEU A 108 -1.33 22.25 -10.03
N VAL A 109 -2.29 22.91 -10.70
CA VAL A 109 -3.33 22.27 -11.51
C VAL A 109 -4.12 21.25 -10.68
N GLU A 110 -4.50 21.67 -9.48
CA GLU A 110 -5.25 20.87 -8.50
C GLU A 110 -6.52 21.62 -8.08
N ASP A 111 -7.54 20.91 -7.62
CA ASP A 111 -8.74 21.54 -7.09
C ASP A 111 -8.49 22.19 -5.72
N GLU A 112 -9.13 23.33 -5.45
CA GLU A 112 -9.02 23.99 -4.13
C GLU A 112 -9.46 23.08 -2.97
N ILE A 113 -10.36 22.12 -3.22
CA ILE A 113 -10.79 21.15 -2.21
C ILE A 113 -9.67 20.20 -1.79
N VAL A 114 -8.71 19.93 -2.68
CA VAL A 114 -7.51 19.12 -2.40
C VAL A 114 -6.47 19.96 -1.67
N ILE A 115 -6.29 21.22 -2.07
CA ILE A 115 -5.29 22.11 -1.48
C ILE A 115 -5.69 22.61 -0.08
N SER A 116 -6.97 22.88 0.15
CA SER A 116 -7.46 23.55 1.37
C SER A 116 -7.10 22.80 2.67
N PRO A 117 -7.30 21.47 2.80
CA PRO A 117 -6.90 20.72 3.99
C PRO A 117 -5.40 20.80 4.26
N ILE A 118 -4.57 20.67 3.23
CA ILE A 118 -3.11 20.73 3.34
C ILE A 118 -2.68 22.14 3.79
N TYR A 119 -3.22 23.18 3.16
CA TYR A 119 -2.89 24.57 3.47
C TYR A 119 -3.22 24.91 4.93
N LYS A 120 -4.37 24.46 5.43
CA LYS A 120 -4.77 24.63 6.83
C LYS A 120 -3.76 24.00 7.78
N MET A 121 -3.40 22.73 7.55
CA MET A 121 -2.41 22.03 8.37
C MET A 121 -1.04 22.74 8.36
N VAL A 122 -0.58 23.19 7.19
CA VAL A 122 0.69 23.94 7.07
C VAL A 122 0.66 25.26 7.84
N LYS A 123 -0.48 25.97 7.87
CA LYS A 123 -0.61 27.23 8.61
C LYS A 123 -0.72 27.02 10.11
N GLU A 124 -1.40 25.96 10.53
CA GLU A 124 -1.57 25.60 11.94
C GLU A 124 -0.28 25.05 12.54
N TYR A 125 0.51 24.31 11.74
CA TYR A 125 1.77 23.67 12.15
C TYR A 125 2.93 24.08 11.21
N PRO A 126 3.45 25.32 11.31
CA PRO A 126 4.44 25.83 10.35
C PRO A 126 5.83 25.16 10.42
N GLU A 127 6.16 24.57 11.58
CA GLU A 127 7.42 23.88 11.87
C GLU A 127 7.39 22.39 11.49
N ASP A 128 6.22 21.84 11.20
CA ASP A 128 6.07 20.43 10.84
C ASP A 128 6.72 20.13 9.48
N THR A 129 7.31 18.94 9.39
CA THR A 129 7.82 18.41 8.12
C THR A 129 6.67 17.94 7.24
N GLU A 130 6.94 17.68 5.96
CA GLU A 130 5.94 17.14 5.04
C GLU A 130 5.37 15.80 5.54
N ARG A 131 6.19 15.02 6.26
CA ARG A 131 5.77 13.74 6.84
C ARG A 131 4.84 13.92 8.04
N ASP A 132 5.09 14.91 8.88
CA ASP A 132 4.24 15.20 10.03
C ASP A 132 2.86 15.68 9.55
N ILE A 133 2.83 16.59 8.56
CA ILE A 133 1.59 17.03 7.92
C ILE A 133 0.86 15.86 7.25
N TYR A 134 1.56 14.97 6.56
CA TYR A 134 0.97 13.76 5.96
C TYR A 134 0.30 12.86 7.02
N GLN A 135 0.94 12.69 8.19
CA GLN A 135 0.39 11.90 9.29
C GLN A 135 -0.83 12.55 9.95
N ARG A 136 -0.95 13.88 9.92
CA ARG A 136 -2.13 14.58 10.46
C ARG A 136 -3.34 14.51 9.54
N LEU A 137 -3.12 14.37 8.25
CA LEU A 137 -4.17 14.30 7.23
C LEU A 137 -4.82 12.90 7.12
N ASN A 138 -4.16 11.86 7.64
CA ASN A 138 -4.59 10.45 7.51
C ASN A 138 -4.80 9.82 8.89
#